data_AF-A0A1I5D3T4-F1
#
_entry.id   AF-A0A1I5D3T4-F1
#
_cell.length_a   1.000
_cell.length_b   1.000
_cell.length_c   1.000
_cell.angle_alpha   90.00
_cell.angle_beta   90.00
_cell.angle_gamma   90.00
#
_symmetry.space_group_name_H-M   'P 1'
#
loop_
_entity.id
_entity.type
_entity.pdbx_description
1 polymer ?
#
loop_
_entity_poly.entity_id
_entity_poly.type
_entity_poly.pdbx_seq_one_letter_code
_entity_poly.pdbx_strand_id
1 'polypeptide(L)'
;MHEYTAPGAVDIADDASLADAVTERARSEPDAVLLRRRVAGTWQPVPAAEFAARVAELAAGLIAAGVRAGDRLAILGRTRYEWTLVDYAAWTAGAVVVPIYETSSAEQARWILGDSGAVGVVVETAAHAETVGAVREHLPELAQVWQIEAGGLDELARAGRSVRPASSRGGGRRSAATASRPWSTPRAPPAGPRAASSPTATCSTSGRSRRC
;
A
#
# COMPACT_ATOMS: atom_id res chain seq x y z
N MET A 1 -4.46 28.03 -13.34
CA MET A 1 -4.71 26.59 -13.52
C MET A 1 -6.18 26.45 -13.84
N HIS A 2 -6.52 25.97 -15.04
CA HIS A 2 -7.92 25.76 -15.42
C HIS A 2 -8.29 24.32 -15.07
N GLU A 3 -9.20 24.17 -14.13
CA GLU A 3 -9.78 22.87 -13.80
C GLU A 3 -10.89 22.57 -14.81
N TYR A 4 -10.87 21.38 -15.39
CA TYR A 4 -11.91 20.87 -16.26
C TYR A 4 -12.58 19.69 -15.57
N THR A 5 -13.90 19.77 -15.39
CA THR A 5 -14.72 18.69 -14.85
C THR A 5 -15.72 18.27 -15.92
N ALA A 6 -15.81 16.97 -16.18
CA ALA A 6 -16.85 16.37 -17.02
C ALA A 6 -17.73 15.46 -16.14
N PRO A 7 -19.02 15.31 -16.44
CA PRO A 7 -19.87 14.34 -15.74
C PRO A 7 -19.28 12.93 -15.87
N GLY A 8 -19.25 12.18 -14.76
CA GLY A 8 -18.84 10.79 -14.77
C GLY A 8 -19.80 9.94 -15.62
N ALA A 9 -19.24 9.06 -16.46
CA ALA A 9 -20.04 8.19 -17.34
C ALA A 9 -20.68 6.97 -16.62
N VAL A 10 -20.41 6.81 -15.32
CA VAL A 10 -20.81 5.64 -14.52
C VAL A 10 -21.21 6.10 -13.13
N ASP A 11 -22.35 5.62 -12.66
CA ASP A 11 -22.79 5.77 -11.26
C ASP A 11 -22.11 4.70 -10.40
N ILE A 12 -21.40 5.13 -9.37
CA ILE A 12 -20.75 4.25 -8.38
C ILE A 12 -21.57 4.29 -7.10
N ALA A 13 -21.96 3.12 -6.58
CA ALA A 13 -22.71 3.05 -5.33
C ALA A 13 -21.90 3.65 -4.16
N ASP A 14 -22.58 4.34 -3.24
CA ASP A 14 -21.96 4.98 -2.08
C ASP A 14 -21.24 3.99 -1.14
N ASP A 15 -21.62 2.71 -1.21
CA ASP A 15 -21.02 1.62 -0.44
C ASP A 15 -20.12 0.71 -1.30
N ALA A 16 -19.74 1.12 -2.50
CA ALA A 16 -18.73 0.42 -3.27
C ALA A 16 -17.34 0.60 -2.65
N SER A 17 -16.55 -0.46 -2.62
CA SER A 17 -15.13 -0.43 -2.28
C SER A 17 -14.30 -1.15 -3.32
N LEU A 18 -13.07 -0.67 -3.54
CA LEU A 18 -12.10 -1.41 -4.34
C LEU A 18 -11.87 -2.83 -3.80
N ALA A 19 -11.99 -3.02 -2.48
CA ALA A 19 -11.91 -4.35 -1.87
C ALA A 19 -13.00 -5.33 -2.34
N ASP A 20 -14.16 -4.83 -2.79
CA ASP A 20 -15.26 -5.70 -3.23
C ASP A 20 -14.93 -6.38 -4.57
N ALA A 21 -14.12 -5.74 -5.41
CA ALA A 21 -13.77 -6.23 -6.75
C ALA A 21 -13.14 -7.63 -6.71
N VAL A 22 -12.28 -7.93 -5.72
CA VAL A 22 -11.65 -9.25 -5.60
C VAL A 22 -12.62 -10.32 -5.15
N THR A 23 -13.56 -9.97 -4.26
CA THR A 23 -14.57 -10.91 -3.75
C THR A 23 -15.63 -11.18 -4.80
N GLU A 24 -16.05 -10.15 -5.54
CA GLU A 24 -16.97 -10.29 -6.66
C GLU A 24 -16.36 -11.15 -7.77
N ARG A 25 -15.11 -10.86 -8.16
CA ARG A 25 -14.41 -11.62 -9.19
C ARG A 25 -14.22 -13.09 -8.80
N ALA A 26 -13.91 -13.37 -7.54
CA ALA A 26 -13.81 -14.73 -7.03
C ALA A 26 -15.14 -15.50 -7.06
N ARG A 27 -16.29 -14.81 -6.97
CA ARG A 27 -17.61 -15.44 -7.04
C ARG A 27 -18.06 -15.70 -8.48
N SER A 28 -17.82 -14.75 -9.38
CA SER A 28 -18.28 -14.84 -10.77
C SER A 28 -17.35 -15.68 -11.65
N GLU A 29 -16.04 -15.56 -11.45
CA GLU A 29 -15.01 -16.21 -12.28
C GLU A 29 -13.85 -16.72 -11.40
N PRO A 30 -14.07 -17.76 -10.57
CA PRO A 30 -13.10 -18.22 -9.56
C PRO A 30 -11.74 -18.63 -10.15
N ASP A 31 -11.76 -19.22 -11.35
CA ASP A 31 -10.56 -19.72 -12.03
C ASP A 31 -9.85 -18.65 -12.89
N ALA A 32 -10.41 -17.45 -13.00
CA ALA A 32 -9.78 -16.36 -13.74
C ALA A 32 -8.45 -15.98 -13.09
N VAL A 33 -7.38 -15.94 -13.89
CA VAL A 33 -6.05 -15.54 -13.41
C VAL A 33 -6.00 -14.03 -13.25
N LEU A 34 -5.92 -13.54 -12.01
CA LEU A 34 -5.86 -12.10 -11.72
C LEU A 34 -4.43 -11.57 -11.77
N LEU A 35 -3.51 -12.36 -11.23
CA LEU A 35 -2.12 -11.98 -11.03
C LEU A 35 -1.23 -13.17 -11.38
N ARG A 36 0.04 -12.89 -11.66
CA ARG A 36 1.10 -13.89 -11.67
C ARG A 36 2.13 -13.51 -10.62
N ARG A 37 2.62 -14.48 -9.86
CA ARG A 37 3.68 -14.29 -8.87
C ARG A 37 4.86 -15.19 -9.16
N ARG A 38 6.07 -14.78 -8.77
CA ARG A 38 7.28 -15.57 -8.97
C ARG A 38 7.56 -16.40 -7.71
N VAL A 39 7.54 -17.72 -7.83
CA VAL A 39 7.81 -18.68 -6.75
C VAL A 39 8.93 -19.61 -7.20
N ALA A 40 10.00 -19.71 -6.42
CA ALA A 40 11.19 -20.52 -6.76
C ALA A 40 11.68 -20.29 -8.20
N GLY A 41 11.72 -19.02 -8.64
CA GLY A 41 12.18 -18.63 -9.98
C GLY A 41 11.12 -18.73 -11.09
N THR A 42 9.99 -19.40 -10.86
CA THR A 42 8.95 -19.66 -11.87
C THR A 42 7.72 -18.78 -11.67
N TRP A 43 7.16 -18.26 -12.76
CA TRP A 43 5.88 -17.53 -12.71
C TRP A 43 4.71 -18.49 -12.56
N GLN A 44 3.92 -18.30 -11.51
CA GLN A 44 2.72 -19.08 -11.22
C GLN A 44 1.49 -18.19 -11.33
N PRO A 45 0.42 -18.64 -12.02
CA PRO A 45 -0.85 -17.94 -12.03
C PRO A 45 -1.49 -17.97 -10.64
N VAL A 46 -2.21 -16.90 -10.30
CA VAL A 46 -3.03 -16.81 -9.09
C VAL A 46 -4.49 -16.67 -9.51
N PRO A 47 -5.32 -17.71 -9.34
CA PRO A 47 -6.75 -17.66 -9.58
C PRO A 47 -7.45 -16.65 -8.66
N ALA A 48 -8.58 -16.11 -9.10
CA ALA A 48 -9.37 -15.13 -8.36
C ALA A 48 -9.79 -15.66 -6.98
N ALA A 49 -10.23 -16.92 -6.92
CA ALA A 49 -10.61 -17.57 -5.67
C ALA A 49 -9.44 -17.67 -4.68
N GLU A 50 -8.24 -18.03 -5.15
CA GLU A 50 -7.04 -18.10 -4.31
C GLU A 50 -6.66 -16.70 -3.79
N PHE A 51 -6.67 -15.69 -4.67
CA PHE A 51 -6.33 -14.33 -4.28
C PHE A 51 -7.29 -13.78 -3.22
N ALA A 52 -8.60 -13.93 -3.42
CA ALA A 52 -9.60 -13.47 -2.48
C ALA A 52 -9.50 -14.19 -1.12
N ALA A 53 -9.21 -15.49 -1.11
CA ALA A 53 -8.97 -16.24 0.13
C ALA A 53 -7.76 -15.69 0.90
N ARG A 54 -6.64 -15.44 0.21
CA ARG A 54 -5.43 -14.86 0.85
C ARG A 54 -5.65 -13.43 1.35
N VAL A 55 -6.42 -12.62 0.62
CA VAL A 55 -6.83 -11.28 1.07
C VAL A 55 -7.64 -11.38 2.37
N ALA A 56 -8.60 -12.28 2.44
CA ALA A 56 -9.44 -12.47 3.62
C ALA A 56 -8.64 -12.97 4.83
N GLU A 57 -7.73 -13.93 4.64
CA GLU A 57 -6.83 -14.42 5.69
C GLU A 57 -5.96 -13.29 6.26
N LEU A 58 -5.37 -12.49 5.38
CA LEU A 58 -4.48 -11.41 5.79
C LEU A 58 -5.24 -10.26 6.47
N ALA A 59 -6.44 -9.92 5.97
CA ALA A 59 -7.31 -8.92 6.59
C ALA A 59 -7.73 -9.34 8.00
N ALA A 60 -8.11 -10.62 8.20
CA ALA A 60 -8.38 -11.16 9.53
C ALA A 60 -7.15 -11.09 10.44
N GLY A 61 -5.95 -11.33 9.89
CA GLY A 61 -4.68 -11.15 10.59
C GLY A 61 -4.43 -9.72 11.06
N LEU A 62 -4.63 -8.74 10.18
CA LEU A 62 -4.51 -7.31 10.51
C LEU A 62 -5.45 -6.93 11.67
N ILE A 63 -6.71 -7.38 11.61
CA ILE A 63 -7.70 -7.16 12.67
C ILE A 63 -7.24 -7.82 13.99
N ALA A 64 -6.75 -9.06 13.92
CA ALA A 64 -6.22 -9.77 15.09
C ALA A 64 -5.04 -9.04 15.74
N ALA A 65 -4.19 -8.41 14.91
CA ALA A 65 -3.06 -7.61 15.37
C ALA A 65 -3.45 -6.21 15.89
N GLY A 66 -4.74 -5.88 15.88
CA GLY A 66 -5.29 -4.66 16.46
C GLY A 66 -5.51 -3.51 15.47
N VAL A 67 -5.31 -3.73 14.17
CA VAL A 67 -5.61 -2.73 13.14
C VAL A 67 -7.12 -2.51 13.06
N ARG A 68 -7.55 -1.25 13.17
CA ARG A 68 -8.96 -0.85 13.13
C ARG A 68 -9.31 -0.16 11.82
N ALA A 69 -10.60 -0.13 11.52
CA ALA A 69 -11.10 0.67 10.42
C ALA A 69 -10.73 2.15 10.65
N GLY A 70 -10.16 2.79 9.64
CA GLY A 70 -9.62 4.14 9.80
C GLY A 70 -8.25 4.19 10.47
N ASP A 71 -7.49 3.09 10.58
CA ASP A 71 -6.05 3.09 10.91
C ASP A 71 -5.19 3.10 9.64
N ARG A 72 -3.93 3.58 9.75
CA ARG A 72 -3.03 3.75 8.60
C ARG A 72 -2.04 2.59 8.62
N LEU A 73 -1.95 1.87 7.51
CA LEU A 73 -1.02 0.78 7.31
C LEU A 73 -0.04 1.16 6.21
N ALA A 74 1.24 1.29 6.56
CA ALA A 74 2.27 1.59 5.59
C ALA A 74 2.80 0.34 4.89
N ILE A 75 3.26 0.48 3.65
CA ILE A 75 3.97 -0.56 2.91
C ILE A 75 5.27 0.04 2.38
N LEU A 76 6.40 -0.58 2.71
CA LEU A 76 7.74 -0.15 2.29
C LEU A 76 8.42 -1.27 1.49
N GLY A 77 8.56 -1.05 0.18
CA GLY A 77 9.10 -2.07 -0.72
C GLY A 77 8.91 -1.76 -2.20
N ARG A 78 9.12 -2.78 -3.04
CA ARG A 78 8.90 -2.76 -4.48
C ARG A 78 7.48 -3.18 -4.82
N THR A 79 7.03 -2.84 -6.03
CA THR A 79 5.80 -3.37 -6.60
C THR A 79 5.93 -4.88 -6.83
N ARG A 80 5.34 -5.67 -5.94
CA ARG A 80 5.32 -7.15 -5.98
C ARG A 80 3.94 -7.67 -5.60
N TYR A 81 3.71 -8.98 -5.80
CA TYR A 81 2.44 -9.63 -5.49
C TYR A 81 1.96 -9.33 -4.05
N GLU A 82 2.88 -9.40 -3.09
CA GLU A 82 2.60 -9.19 -1.67
C GLU A 82 2.19 -7.75 -1.37
N TRP A 83 2.69 -6.76 -2.12
CA TRP A 83 2.23 -5.39 -2.01
C TRP A 83 0.73 -5.31 -2.32
N THR A 84 0.33 -5.82 -3.49
CA THR A 84 -1.07 -5.82 -3.91
C THR A 84 -1.94 -6.63 -2.95
N LEU A 85 -1.44 -7.75 -2.43
CA LEU A 85 -2.13 -8.55 -1.43
C LEU A 85 -2.39 -7.74 -0.13
N VAL A 86 -1.39 -7.02 0.35
CA VAL A 86 -1.51 -6.19 1.56
C VAL A 86 -2.45 -5.00 1.33
N ASP A 87 -2.43 -4.36 0.17
CA ASP A 87 -3.37 -3.27 -0.18
C ASP A 87 -4.82 -3.72 -0.04
N TYR A 88 -5.17 -4.83 -0.70
CA TYR A 88 -6.52 -5.38 -0.64
C TYR A 88 -6.88 -5.85 0.76
N ALA A 89 -5.94 -6.44 1.51
CA ALA A 89 -6.18 -6.84 2.89
C ALA A 89 -6.44 -5.63 3.81
N ALA A 90 -5.68 -4.54 3.65
CA ALA A 90 -5.85 -3.31 4.38
C ALA A 90 -7.22 -2.69 4.08
N TRP A 91 -7.61 -2.57 2.81
CA TRP A 91 -8.94 -2.06 2.43
C TRP A 91 -10.06 -2.95 2.93
N THR A 92 -9.88 -4.27 2.92
CA THR A 92 -10.85 -5.24 3.47
C THR A 92 -10.99 -5.09 4.98
N ALA A 93 -9.90 -4.79 5.70
CA ALA A 93 -9.91 -4.46 7.12
C ALA A 93 -10.43 -3.03 7.43
N GLY A 94 -10.68 -2.22 6.39
CA GLY A 94 -11.09 -0.81 6.52
C GLY A 94 -9.94 0.15 6.85
N ALA A 95 -8.70 -0.29 6.75
CA ALA A 95 -7.51 0.53 6.91
C ALA A 95 -7.18 1.33 5.64
N VAL A 96 -6.37 2.39 5.80
CA VAL A 96 -5.87 3.22 4.72
C VAL A 96 -4.40 2.89 4.46
N VAL A 97 -4.06 2.64 3.21
CA VAL A 97 -2.69 2.31 2.80
C VAL A 97 -1.84 3.58 2.71
N VAL A 98 -0.61 3.52 3.22
CA VAL A 98 0.42 4.56 3.08
C VAL A 98 1.63 4.00 2.32
N PRO A 99 1.77 4.28 1.02
CA PRO A 99 2.86 3.71 0.22
C PRO A 99 4.20 4.41 0.50
N ILE A 100 5.27 3.63 0.64
CA ILE A 100 6.65 4.11 0.77
C ILE A 100 7.53 3.35 -0.23
N TYR A 101 8.25 4.08 -1.07
CA TYR A 101 9.17 3.48 -2.05
C TYR A 101 10.37 2.83 -1.36
N GLU A 102 10.87 1.72 -1.90
CA GLU A 102 12.04 1.01 -1.39
C GLU A 102 13.30 1.87 -1.26
N THR A 103 13.44 2.90 -2.09
CA THR A 103 14.61 3.79 -2.17
C THR A 103 14.53 4.93 -1.17
N SER A 104 13.43 5.02 -0.40
CA SER A 104 13.25 6.07 0.60
C SER A 104 14.28 5.94 1.71
N SER A 105 14.93 7.05 2.04
CA SER A 105 15.85 7.10 3.18
C SER A 105 15.12 6.90 4.51
N ALA A 106 15.86 6.60 5.58
CA ALA A 106 15.31 6.52 6.93
C ALA A 106 14.57 7.81 7.35
N GLU A 107 15.10 8.98 6.96
CA GLU A 107 14.44 10.26 7.25
C GLU A 107 13.12 10.43 6.50
N GLN A 108 13.07 10.03 5.22
CA GLN A 108 11.84 10.04 4.43
C GLN A 108 10.81 9.06 5.00
N ALA A 109 11.23 7.84 5.36
CA ALA A 109 10.37 6.85 5.99
C ALA A 109 9.82 7.37 7.33
N ARG A 110 10.67 7.97 8.18
CA ARG A 110 10.26 8.61 9.44
C ARG A 110 9.22 9.69 9.21
N TRP A 111 9.46 10.59 8.25
CA TRP A 111 8.54 11.68 7.95
C TRP A 111 7.17 11.15 7.48
N ILE A 112 7.16 10.20 6.55
CA ILE A 112 5.90 9.62 6.02
C ILE A 112 5.14 8.86 7.11
N LEU A 113 5.83 8.00 7.87
CA LEU A 113 5.21 7.19 8.93
C LEU A 113 4.65 8.08 10.05
N GLY A 114 5.40 9.12 10.43
CA GLY A 114 5.00 10.06 11.47
C GLY A 114 3.85 10.97 11.04
N ASP A 115 3.92 11.55 9.84
CA ASP A 115 2.87 12.47 9.33
C ASP A 115 1.55 11.74 9.06
N SER A 116 1.62 10.48 8.61
CA SER A 116 0.43 9.67 8.34
C SER A 116 -0.23 9.08 9.58
N GLY A 117 0.47 9.00 10.72
CA GLY A 117 -0.02 8.28 11.90
C GLY A 117 -0.16 6.77 11.65
N ALA A 118 0.80 6.17 10.94
CA ALA A 118 0.80 4.75 10.63
C ALA A 118 0.91 3.90 11.91
N VAL A 119 -0.07 3.03 12.14
CA VAL A 119 -0.09 2.12 13.31
C VAL A 119 0.69 0.82 13.04
N GLY A 120 0.92 0.51 11.78
CA GLY A 120 1.70 -0.64 11.35
C GLY A 120 2.41 -0.38 10.02
N VAL A 121 3.50 -1.09 9.79
CA VAL A 121 4.21 -1.07 8.50
C VAL A 121 4.58 -2.48 8.06
N VAL A 122 4.29 -2.79 6.80
CA VAL A 122 4.80 -3.99 6.12
C VAL A 122 6.04 -3.60 5.34
N VAL A 123 7.17 -4.24 5.61
CA VAL A 123 8.46 -4.01 4.94
C VAL A 123 8.85 -5.21 4.10
N GLU A 124 9.49 -5.00 2.95
CA GLU A 124 9.89 -6.11 2.09
C GLU A 124 11.06 -6.92 2.64
N THR A 125 12.20 -6.27 2.91
CA THR A 125 13.51 -6.90 3.18
C THR A 125 14.01 -6.60 4.60
N ALA A 126 15.12 -7.22 5.00
CA ALA A 126 15.76 -6.95 6.29
C ALA A 126 16.33 -5.52 6.36
N ALA A 127 16.92 -5.05 5.27
CA ALA A 127 17.44 -3.68 5.17
C ALA A 127 16.30 -2.63 5.30
N HIS A 128 15.12 -2.93 4.77
CA HIS A 128 13.93 -2.10 4.98
C HIS A 128 13.47 -2.09 6.44
N ALA A 129 13.50 -3.24 7.12
CA ALA A 129 13.21 -3.34 8.54
C ALA A 129 14.21 -2.54 9.40
N GLU A 130 15.51 -2.60 9.07
CA GLU A 130 16.56 -1.80 9.71
C GLU A 130 16.34 -0.31 9.51
N THR A 131 15.94 0.11 8.30
CA THR A 131 15.61 1.50 7.97
C THR A 131 14.49 2.04 8.86
N VAL A 132 13.42 1.27 9.06
CA VAL A 132 12.33 1.62 9.98
C VAL A 132 12.80 1.56 11.44
N GLY A 133 13.59 0.54 11.80
CA GLY A 133 14.15 0.35 13.14
C GLY A 133 14.99 1.54 13.60
N ALA A 134 15.81 2.11 12.71
CA ALA A 134 16.65 3.27 12.96
C ALA A 134 15.87 4.53 13.36
N VAL A 135 14.57 4.60 13.03
CA VAL A 135 13.72 5.77 13.33
C VAL A 135 12.55 5.46 14.25
N ARG A 136 12.44 4.22 14.75
CA ARG A 136 11.28 3.73 15.51
C ARG A 136 11.01 4.54 16.78
N GLU A 137 12.04 5.05 17.45
CA GLU A 137 11.88 5.87 18.67
C GLU A 137 11.10 7.18 18.41
N HIS A 138 11.06 7.65 17.16
CA HIS A 138 10.34 8.84 16.75
C HIS A 138 8.91 8.55 16.24
N LEU A 139 8.48 7.29 16.28
CA LEU A 139 7.21 6.82 15.71
C LEU A 139 6.36 6.16 16.80
N PRO A 140 5.81 6.94 17.76
CA PRO A 140 5.10 6.39 18.91
C PRO A 140 3.79 5.68 18.54
N GLU A 141 3.16 6.07 17.42
CA GLU A 141 1.93 5.45 16.93
C GLU A 141 2.19 4.13 16.20
N LEU A 142 3.39 3.96 15.64
CA LEU A 142 3.77 2.73 14.95
C LEU A 142 3.90 1.62 15.98
N ALA A 143 2.93 0.71 16.03
CA ALA A 143 2.93 -0.41 16.96
C ALA A 143 3.57 -1.65 16.34
N GLN A 144 3.29 -1.93 15.07
CA GLN A 144 3.60 -3.20 14.41
C GLN A 144 4.56 -3.03 13.23
N VAL A 145 5.46 -3.99 13.03
CA VAL A 145 6.33 -4.10 11.84
C VAL A 145 6.29 -5.55 11.37
N TRP A 146 5.93 -5.78 10.11
CA TRP A 146 5.94 -7.12 9.51
C TRP A 146 6.87 -7.16 8.31
N GLN A 147 7.75 -8.15 8.25
CA GLN A 147 8.68 -8.32 7.13
C GLN A 147 8.22 -9.42 6.18
N ILE A 148 8.08 -9.11 4.89
CA ILE A 148 7.59 -10.04 3.86
C ILE A 148 8.55 -11.23 3.71
N GLU A 149 9.84 -10.97 3.48
CA GLU A 149 10.82 -12.03 3.20
C GLU A 149 11.15 -12.91 4.41
N ALA A 150 10.82 -12.45 5.62
CA ALA A 150 10.92 -13.25 6.84
C ALA A 150 9.63 -14.02 7.19
N GLY A 151 8.62 -14.01 6.31
CA GLY A 151 7.36 -14.75 6.53
C GLY A 151 6.33 -14.01 7.41
N GLY A 152 6.50 -12.72 7.64
CA GLY A 152 5.62 -11.91 8.49
C GLY A 152 4.15 -11.88 8.02
N LEU A 153 3.90 -12.02 6.71
CA LEU A 153 2.53 -12.11 6.19
C LEU A 153 1.86 -13.44 6.53
N ASP A 154 2.61 -14.54 6.54
CA ASP A 154 2.09 -15.84 6.94
C ASP A 154 1.85 -15.89 8.46
N GLU A 155 2.71 -15.26 9.25
CA GLU A 155 2.47 -15.03 10.68
C GLU A 155 1.16 -14.29 10.94
N LEU A 156 0.96 -13.20 10.21
CA LEU A 156 -0.23 -12.37 10.33
C LEU A 156 -1.48 -13.16 9.94
N ALA A 157 -1.47 -13.87 8.79
CA ALA A 157 -2.57 -14.75 8.38
C ALA A 157 -2.88 -15.84 9.43
N ARG A 158 -1.85 -16.43 10.05
CA ARG A 158 -2.04 -17.42 11.13
C ARG A 158 -2.71 -16.83 12.36
N ALA A 159 -2.36 -15.61 12.76
CA ALA A 159 -2.97 -14.92 13.89
C ALA A 159 -4.48 -14.65 13.64
N GLY A 160 -4.83 -14.35 12.38
CA GLY A 160 -6.20 -14.11 11.93
C GLY A 160 -7.15 -15.30 12.06
N ARG A 161 -6.65 -16.53 12.17
CA ARG A 161 -7.51 -17.74 12.27
C ARG A 161 -8.40 -17.77 13.52
N SER A 162 -8.03 -17.01 14.55
CA SER A 162 -8.82 -16.86 15.78
C SER A 162 -9.96 -15.84 15.63
N VAL A 163 -9.90 -14.99 14.61
CA VAL A 163 -10.92 -13.98 14.33
C VAL A 163 -12.04 -14.67 13.56
N ARG A 164 -13.24 -14.71 14.15
CA ARG A 164 -14.43 -15.14 13.42
C ARG A 164 -14.60 -14.20 12.23
N PRO A 165 -14.80 -14.71 10.99
CA PRO A 165 -15.05 -13.83 9.85
C PRO A 165 -16.19 -12.90 10.23
N ALA A 166 -15.92 -11.60 10.17
CA ALA A 166 -16.99 -10.62 10.23
C ALA A 166 -17.92 -11.00 9.08
N SER A 167 -19.11 -11.51 9.42
CA SER A 167 -20.17 -11.74 8.43
C SER A 167 -20.22 -10.48 7.60
N SER A 168 -20.01 -10.59 6.29
CA SER A 168 -19.99 -9.48 5.35
C SER A 168 -21.31 -8.72 5.48
N ARG A 169 -21.36 -7.78 6.43
CA ARG A 169 -22.45 -6.84 6.56
C ARG A 169 -22.17 -5.83 5.46
N GLY A 170 -22.82 -6.04 4.32
CA GLY A 170 -22.94 -5.00 3.30
C GLY A 170 -23.32 -3.68 3.95
N GLY A 171 -22.70 -2.60 3.49
CA GLY A 171 -23.14 -1.24 3.77
C GLY A 171 -23.08 -0.75 5.21
N GLY A 172 -22.31 -1.37 6.11
CA GLY A 172 -22.05 -0.80 7.44
C GLY A 172 -21.10 0.38 7.33
N ARG A 173 -21.63 1.61 7.12
CA ARG A 173 -20.93 2.91 7.01
C ARG A 173 -19.42 2.80 7.29
N ARG A 174 -18.65 2.41 6.27
CA ARG A 174 -17.22 2.69 6.25
C ARG A 174 -17.19 4.19 6.17
N SER A 175 -16.93 4.90 7.28
CA SER A 175 -16.89 6.36 7.23
C SER A 175 -15.91 6.66 6.11
N ALA A 176 -16.37 7.35 5.06
CA ALA A 176 -15.47 8.07 4.20
C ALA A 176 -14.49 8.72 5.16
N ALA A 177 -13.21 8.39 5.03
CA ALA A 177 -12.20 9.20 5.67
C ALA A 177 -12.43 10.57 5.05
N THR A 178 -13.26 11.39 5.69
CA THR A 178 -13.39 12.79 5.33
C THR A 178 -11.98 13.27 5.48
N ALA A 179 -11.33 13.55 4.35
CA ALA A 179 -10.11 14.31 4.32
C ALA A 179 -10.48 15.69 4.87
N SER A 180 -10.70 15.79 6.19
CA SER A 180 -10.94 17.05 6.90
C SER A 180 -9.68 17.89 6.95
N ARG A 181 -8.58 17.38 6.39
CA ARG A 181 -7.43 18.16 5.98
C ARG A 181 -7.27 17.97 4.47
N PRO A 182 -7.42 19.02 3.66
CA PRO A 182 -6.90 18.96 2.30
C PRO A 182 -5.43 18.57 2.41
N TRP A 183 -4.94 17.77 1.44
CA TRP A 183 -3.51 17.60 1.23
C TRP A 183 -2.87 19.00 1.26
N SER A 184 -2.14 19.28 2.34
CA SER A 184 -1.31 20.47 2.41
C SER A 184 -0.07 20.18 1.60
N THR A 185 0.22 21.03 0.62
CA THR A 185 1.44 20.94 -0.20
C THR A 185 2.65 20.72 0.72
N PRO A 186 3.52 19.72 0.45
CA PRO A 186 4.71 19.51 1.25
C PRO A 186 5.50 20.81 1.28
N ARG A 187 5.73 21.34 2.48
CA ARG A 187 6.64 22.47 2.64
C ARG A 187 8.03 21.97 2.26
N ALA A 188 8.57 22.47 1.16
CA ALA A 188 9.90 22.10 0.69
C ALA A 188 10.91 22.19 1.85
N PRO A 189 11.85 21.24 1.96
CA PRO A 189 12.91 21.32 2.96
C PRO A 189 13.68 22.64 2.79
N PRO A 190 14.19 23.23 3.89
CA PRO A 190 14.94 24.48 3.80
C PRO A 190 16.14 24.30 2.87
N ALA A 191 16.26 25.18 1.88
CA ALA A 191 17.38 25.16 0.95
C ALA A 191 18.69 25.37 1.73
N GLY A 192 19.53 24.34 1.75
CA GLY A 192 20.92 24.46 2.20
C GLY A 192 21.68 25.49 1.36
N PRO A 193 22.78 26.06 1.88
CA PRO A 193 23.49 27.17 1.24
C PRO A 193 23.97 26.77 -0.16
N ARG A 194 23.53 27.55 -1.15
CA ARG A 194 23.90 27.41 -2.57
C ARG A 194 25.39 27.65 -2.75
N ALA A 195 26.15 26.62 -3.10
CA ALA A 195 27.43 26.78 -3.77
C ALA A 195 27.18 26.87 -5.28
N ALA A 196 27.62 27.98 -5.88
CA ALA A 196 27.55 28.22 -7.31
C ALA A 196 28.81 27.70 -8.00
N SER A 197 28.66 26.86 -9.04
CA SER A 197 29.46 26.90 -10.28
C SER A 197 29.07 25.75 -11.24
N SER A 198 28.71 26.14 -12.46
CA SER A 198 28.30 25.41 -13.69
C SER A 198 29.34 24.39 -14.24
N PRO A 199 29.18 23.78 -15.45
CA PRO A 199 28.01 23.60 -16.33
C PRO A 199 27.76 22.13 -16.80
N THR A 200 26.52 21.93 -17.24
CA THR A 200 25.97 20.88 -18.14
C THR A 200 26.95 20.00 -18.93
N ALA A 201 26.88 18.68 -18.66
CA ALA A 201 27.27 17.64 -19.60
C ALA A 201 26.08 17.32 -20.53
N THR A 202 26.25 17.66 -21.81
CA THR A 202 25.39 17.31 -22.94
C THR A 202 25.39 15.80 -23.17
N CYS A 203 24.20 15.19 -23.17
CA CYS A 203 23.97 13.84 -23.66
C CYS A 203 24.06 13.86 -25.20
N SER A 204 25.16 13.33 -25.74
CA SER A 204 25.32 13.09 -27.17
C SER A 204 24.56 11.82 -27.55
N THR A 205 23.33 11.95 -28.04
CA THR A 205 22.66 10.87 -28.78
C THR A 205 22.94 11.06 -30.27
N SER A 206 23.80 10.19 -30.78
CA SER A 206 24.13 10.06 -32.18
C SER A 206 22.89 9.80 -33.04
N GLY A 207 22.64 10.68 -34.02
CA GLY A 207 22.33 10.28 -35.40
C GLY A 207 20.86 10.08 -35.81
N ARG A 208 20.35 11.10 -36.53
CA ARG A 208 19.21 11.12 -37.50
C ARG A 208 17.82 11.29 -36.85
N SER A 209 17.22 12.49 -36.79
CA SER A 209 16.59 13.30 -37.87
C SER A 209 15.42 12.55 -38.53
N ARG A 210 14.15 13.00 -38.59
CA ARG A 210 13.52 14.33 -38.53
C ARG A 210 12.02 14.19 -38.19
N ARG A 211 11.43 15.26 -37.62
CA ARG A 211 10.07 15.88 -37.80
C ARG A 211 8.86 14.92 -37.91
N CYS A 212 7.78 15.06 -37.15
CA CYS A 212 7.15 16.24 -36.52
C CYS A 212 6.84 16.03 -35.04
#